data_AF-A0A251Z883-F1
#
_entry.id   AF-A0A251Z883-F1
#
_cell.length_a   1.000
_cell.length_b   1.000
_cell.length_c   1.000
_cell.angle_alpha   90.00
_cell.angle_beta   90.00
_cell.angle_gamma   90.00
#
_symmetry.space_group_name_H-M   'P 1'
#
loop_
_entity.id
_entity.type
_entity.pdbx_description
1 polymer ?
#
loop_
_entity_poly.entity_id
_entity_poly.type
_entity_poly.pdbx_seq_one_letter_code
_entity_poly.pdbx_strand_id
1 'polypeptide(L)' 'MASKFSDTTNREALNTEALLPKILANGETINVEGTNVVRVPFGVRKAKRRRPERPEHWATLVLPIQSWDPTPPPQAA' A
#
# COMPACT_ATOMS: atom_id res chain seq x y z
N MET A 1 12.85 -11.52 -3.01
CA MET A 1 11.43 -11.11 -3.12
C MET A 1 10.63 -11.92 -2.12
N ALA A 2 10.30 -11.34 -0.97
CA ALA A 2 9.57 -12.06 0.07
C ALA A 2 8.09 -12.13 -0.29
N SER A 3 7.63 -13.32 -0.70
CA SER A 3 6.22 -13.68 -0.74
C SER A 3 5.67 -13.58 0.69
N LYS A 4 4.92 -12.50 0.95
CA LYS A 4 4.19 -12.32 2.21
C LYS A 4 2.76 -12.84 2.04
N PHE A 5 2.63 -14.15 1.91
CA PHE A 5 1.35 -14.86 2.02
C PHE A 5 1.52 -16.00 3.03
N SER A 6 1.72 -15.66 4.29
CA SER A 6 1.59 -16.63 5.38
C SER A 6 1.33 -15.89 6.68
N ASP A 7 0.11 -15.38 6.83
CA ASP A 7 -0.50 -15.28 8.16
C ASP A 7 -1.61 -16.33 8.22
N THR A 8 -1.18 -17.60 8.27
CA THR A 8 -2.01 -18.71 8.72
C THR A 8 -2.20 -18.57 10.23
N THR A 9 -3.07 -17.64 10.63
CA THR A 9 -3.59 -17.64 11.99
C THR A 9 -4.73 -18.64 12.04
N ASN A 10 -4.37 -19.88 12.37
CA ASN A 10 -5.24 -20.79 13.10
C ASN A 10 -5.74 -20.06 14.36
N ARG A 11 -6.95 -19.50 14.31
CA ARG A 11 -7.73 -19.15 15.49
C ARG A 11 -9.13 -19.69 15.25
N GLU A 12 -9.29 -20.93 15.72
CA GLU A 12 -10.49 -21.46 16.35
C GLU A 12 -11.82 -21.03 15.74
N ALA A 13 -12.53 -22.04 15.21
CA ALA A 13 -13.93 -22.02 14.78
C ALA A 13 -14.92 -21.68 15.92
N LEU A 14 -14.69 -20.57 16.60
CA LEU A 14 -15.55 -20.00 17.63
C LEU A 14 -15.93 -18.60 17.16
N ASN A 15 -17.12 -18.50 16.58
CA ASN A 15 -17.81 -17.26 16.20
C ASN A 15 -17.31 -16.51 14.96
N THR A 16 -16.89 -17.22 13.90
CA THR A 16 -16.52 -16.60 12.62
C THR A 16 -17.65 -15.71 12.08
N GLU A 17 -18.89 -16.20 12.08
CA GLU A 17 -20.09 -15.47 11.62
C GLU A 17 -20.34 -14.15 12.39
N ALA A 18 -20.14 -14.14 13.70
CA ALA A 18 -20.35 -12.95 14.51
C ALA A 18 -19.26 -11.88 14.28
N LEU A 19 -18.07 -12.28 13.82
CA LEU A 19 -16.93 -11.41 13.57
C LEU A 19 -16.79 -11.02 12.10
N LEU A 20 -17.46 -11.69 11.16
CA LEU A 20 -17.47 -11.33 9.74
C LEU A 20 -17.74 -9.84 9.51
N PRO A 21 -18.74 -9.20 10.16
CA PRO A 21 -19.03 -7.79 9.90
C PRO A 21 -17.86 -6.88 10.32
N LYS A 22 -17.17 -7.21 11.41
CA LYS A 22 -16.04 -6.42 11.92
C LYS A 22 -14.81 -6.58 11.04
N ILE A 23 -14.48 -7.81 10.66
CA ILE A 23 -13.33 -8.11 9.79
C ILE A 23 -13.52 -7.45 8.42
N LEU A 24 -14.72 -7.59 7.83
CA LEU A 24 -15.04 -6.94 6.55
C LEU A 24 -15.04 -5.41 6.68
N ALA A 25 -15.58 -4.84 7.77
CA ALA A 25 -15.55 -3.39 8.00
C ALA A 25 -14.13 -2.81 8.09
N ASN A 26 -13.17 -3.59 8.57
CA ASN A 26 -11.75 -3.21 8.63
C ASN A 26 -11.04 -3.30 7.26
N GLY A 27 -11.72 -3.84 6.24
CA GLY A 27 -11.14 -3.97 4.91
C GLY A 27 -10.22 -5.18 4.77
N GLU A 28 -10.43 -6.20 5.60
CA GLU A 28 -9.75 -7.50 5.54
C GLU A 28 -10.56 -8.51 4.71
N THR A 29 -9.86 -9.44 4.06
CA THR A 29 -10.44 -10.50 3.22
C THR A 29 -10.46 -11.82 3.97
N ILE A 30 -11.51 -12.62 3.75
CA ILE A 30 -11.70 -13.89 4.47
C ILE A 30 -11.80 -15.02 3.44
N ASN A 31 -11.03 -16.09 3.64
CA ASN A 31 -11.17 -17.30 2.84
C ASN A 31 -12.38 -18.11 3.34
N VAL A 32 -13.19 -18.64 2.42
CA VAL A 32 -14.37 -19.43 2.79
C VAL A 32 -13.97 -20.90 2.83
N GLU A 33 -13.93 -21.47 4.03
CA GLU A 33 -13.57 -22.87 4.23
C GLU A 33 -14.43 -23.80 3.36
N GLY A 34 -13.80 -24.75 2.67
CA GLY A 34 -14.47 -25.70 1.78
C GLY A 34 -14.92 -25.13 0.43
N THR A 35 -14.57 -23.88 0.10
CA THR A 35 -14.91 -23.26 -1.19
C THR A 35 -13.70 -22.57 -1.82
N ASN A 36 -13.65 -22.48 -3.16
CA ASN A 36 -12.62 -21.74 -3.90
C ASN A 36 -12.91 -20.22 -3.99
N VAL A 37 -13.65 -19.68 -3.02
CA VAL A 37 -14.15 -18.30 -3.06
C VAL A 37 -13.59 -17.52 -1.87
N VAL A 38 -13.20 -16.28 -2.13
CA VAL A 38 -12.75 -15.33 -1.12
C VAL A 38 -13.81 -14.26 -0.92
N ARG A 39 -14.17 -13.99 0.33
CA ARG A 39 -15.01 -12.85 0.68
C ARG A 39 -14.15 -11.60 0.76
N VAL A 40 -14.51 -10.61 -0.04
CA VAL A 40 -13.82 -9.32 -0.11
C VAL A 40 -14.73 -8.19 0.41
N PRO A 41 -14.18 -7.23 1.15
CA PRO A 41 -14.93 -6.10 1.68
C PRO A 41 -15.27 -5.12 0.56
N PHE A 42 -16.53 -4.70 0.48
CA PHE A 42 -17.01 -3.72 -0.50
C PHE A 42 -17.29 -2.37 0.18
N GLY A 43 -16.93 -1.26 -0.48
CA GLY A 43 -17.23 0.08 0.02
C GLY A 43 -16.40 0.53 1.23
N VAL A 44 -15.41 -0.25 1.69
CA VAL A 44 -14.56 0.15 2.83
C VAL A 44 -13.58 1.24 2.40
N ARG A 45 -13.82 2.45 2.92
CA ARG A 45 -12.93 3.59 2.71
C ARG A 45 -11.73 3.43 3.64
N LYS A 46 -10.58 3.05 3.11
CA LYS A 46 -9.32 3.14 3.86
C LYS A 46 -8.94 4.62 4.00
N ALA A 47 -8.46 5.02 5.18
CA ALA A 47 -7.90 6.34 5.36
C ALA A 47 -6.83 6.56 4.29
N LYS A 48 -6.99 7.62 3.47
CA LYS A 48 -5.93 8.02 2.53
C LYS A 48 -4.67 8.21 3.36
N ARG A 49 -3.56 7.60 2.92
CA ARG A 49 -2.23 7.80 3.53
C ARG A 49 -2.09 9.27 3.89
N ARG A 50 -1.61 9.55 5.12
CA ARG A 50 -1.38 10.92 5.59
C ARG A 50 -0.59 11.64 4.50
N ARG A 51 -1.09 12.80 4.06
CA ARG A 51 -0.34 13.65 3.14
C ARG A 51 1.06 13.81 3.74
N PRO A 52 2.13 13.49 2.99
CA PRO A 52 3.48 13.66 3.49
C PRO A 52 3.64 15.11 3.94
N GLU A 53 4.34 15.30 5.05
CA GLU A 53 4.57 16.63 5.59
C GLU A 53 5.31 17.47 4.56
N ARG A 54 4.90 18.73 4.43
CA ARG A 54 5.57 19.65 3.53
C ARG A 54 6.99 19.84 4.09
N PRO A 55 8.04 19.63 3.30
CA PRO A 55 9.40 19.93 3.76
C PRO A 55 9.47 21.36 4.29
N GLU A 56 10.15 21.55 5.42
CA GLU A 56 10.37 22.88 6.03
C GLU A 56 11.14 23.79 5.06
N HIS A 57 12.05 23.18 4.28
CA HIS A 57 12.87 23.86 3.29
C HIS A 57 12.77 23.18 1.93
N TRP A 58 12.42 23.95 0.91
CA TRP A 58 12.64 23.56 -0.48
C TRP A 58 13.93 24.22 -0.93
N ALA A 59 14.90 23.44 -1.41
CA ALA A 59 16.01 24.01 -2.15
C ALA A 59 15.49 24.41 -3.53
N THR A 60 14.95 25.63 -3.66
CA THR A 60 14.67 26.20 -4.97
C THR A 60 16.00 26.57 -5.59
N LEU A 61 16.53 25.68 -6.43
CA LEU A 61 17.72 25.95 -7.22
C LEU A 61 17.35 26.95 -8.33
N VAL A 62 17.63 28.23 -8.10
CA VAL A 62 17.53 29.26 -9.14
C VAL A 62 18.78 29.17 -9.98
N LEU A 63 18.70 28.45 -11.10
CA LEU A 63 19.77 28.44 -12.09
C LEU A 63 19.61 29.65 -13.01
N PRO A 64 20.66 30.46 -13.21
CA PRO A 64 20.67 31.42 -14.30
C PRO A 64 20.52 30.66 -15.63
N ILE A 65 19.72 31.21 -16.55
CA ILE A 65 19.61 30.67 -17.91
C ILE A 65 20.97 30.89 -18.58
N GLN A 66 21.80 29.85 -18.61
CA GLN A 66 23.10 29.85 -19.29
C GLN A 66 22.92 29.26 -20.69
N SER A 67 23.42 29.94 -21.71
CA SER A 67 23.66 29.36 -23.04
C SER A 67 24.98 28.57 -22.97
N TRP A 68 24.91 27.31 -22.56
CA TRP A 68 26.06 26.41 -22.50
C TRP A 68 25.88 25.27 -23.50
N ASP A 69 26.99 24.86 -24.12
CA ASP A 69 27.04 23.61 -24.88
C ASP A 69 26.96 22.46 -23.86
N PRO A 70 25.94 21.58 -23.92
CA PRO A 70 25.73 20.58 -22.88
C PRO A 70 26.96 19.66 -22.77
N THR A 71 27.54 19.58 -21.57
CA THR A 71 28.54 18.58 -21.24
C THR A 71 27.90 17.22 -21.50
N PRO A 72 28.53 16.38 -22.34
CA PRO A 72 27.95 15.11 -22.74
C PRO A 72 27.74 14.23 -21.51
N PRO A 73 26.65 13.43 -21.47
CA PRO A 73 26.37 12.54 -20.35
C PRO A 73 27.55 11.56 -20.17
N PRO A 74 27.85 11.15 -18.92
CA PRO A 74 28.86 10.13 -18.68
C PRO A 74 28.47 8.85 -19.42
N GLN A 75 29.43 8.24 -20.11
CA GLN A 75 29.21 7.03 -20.87
C GLN A 75 28.86 5.91 -19.90
N ALA A 76 27.65 5.34 -20.04
CA ALA A 76 27.25 4.17 -19.26
C ALA A 76 28.19 3.00 -19.60
N ALA A 77 28.68 2.33 -18.56
CA ALA A 77 29.57 1.17 -18.66
C ALA A 77 28.84 -0.09 -19.13
#